data_AF-A0AAD5K045-F1
#
_entry.id   AF-A0AAD5K045-F1
#
_cell.length_a   1.000
_cell.length_b   1.000
_cell.length_c   1.000
_cell.angle_alpha   90.00
_cell.angle_beta   90.00
_cell.angle_gamma   90.00
#
_symmetry.space_group_name_H-M   'P 1'
#
loop_
_entity.id
_entity.type
_entity.pdbx_description
1 polymer ?
#
loop_
_entity_poly.entity_id
_entity_poly.type
_entity_poly.pdbx_seq_one_letter_code
_entity_poly.pdbx_strand_id
1 'polypeptide(L)'
;MQQRIFQLEQMLAQETSQSSTEQQPSENVDMEDHDEETLSALHSLRVRPSYTWSPSPFLSEILQLDSSMFPTKMLTDEERKKIIDQYPNIDNLHYQPPDTIPTAARKMNKYQTKQDMSFKRLLYLLSGIFRPLDVLGLEISREVNNPNVQRYLYMLKDCRALLLNV
;
A
#
# COMPACT_ATOMS: atom_id res chain seq x y z
N MET A 1 2.27 -39.86 3.03
CA MET A 1 2.33 -38.37 2.99
C MET A 1 2.87 -37.86 1.65
N GLN A 2 3.94 -38.43 1.11
CA GLN A 2 4.53 -38.03 -0.20
C GLN A 2 3.58 -38.19 -1.41
N GLN A 3 2.69 -39.19 -1.42
CA GLN A 3 1.74 -39.37 -2.52
C GLN A 3 0.69 -38.24 -2.65
N ARG A 4 0.32 -37.59 -1.54
CA ARG A 4 -0.61 -36.45 -1.56
C ARG A 4 0.02 -35.20 -2.18
N ILE A 5 1.33 -35.02 -1.97
CA ILE A 5 2.08 -33.88 -2.48
C ILE A 5 2.18 -33.99 -4.01
N PHE A 6 2.47 -35.20 -4.53
CA PHE A 6 2.53 -35.46 -5.96
C PHE A 6 1.18 -35.24 -6.67
N GLN A 7 0.05 -35.56 -6.02
CA GLN A 7 -1.28 -35.27 -6.56
C GLN A 7 -1.60 -33.77 -6.61
N LEU A 8 -1.12 -32.99 -5.64
CA LEU A 8 -1.32 -31.54 -5.62
C LEU A 8 -0.48 -30.82 -6.68
N GLU A 9 0.76 -31.28 -6.92
CA GLU A 9 1.60 -30.77 -8.01
C GLU A 9 0.99 -31.06 -9.40
N GLN A 10 0.38 -32.23 -9.56
CA GLN A 10 -0.23 -32.61 -10.84
C GLN A 10 -1.49 -31.79 -11.16
N MET A 11 -2.28 -31.41 -10.15
CA MET A 11 -3.44 -30.53 -10.35
C MET A 11 -3.03 -29.09 -10.67
N LEU A 12 -1.95 -28.56 -10.07
CA LEU A 12 -1.45 -27.22 -10.38
C LEU A 12 -0.94 -27.11 -11.83
N ALA A 13 -0.29 -28.16 -12.35
CA ALA A 13 0.20 -28.18 -13.73
C ALA A 13 -0.93 -28.23 -14.78
N GLN A 14 -2.08 -28.80 -14.41
CA GLN A 14 -3.24 -28.91 -15.29
C GLN A 14 -4.01 -27.58 -15.42
N GLU A 15 -4.11 -26.81 -14.33
CA GLU A 15 -4.75 -25.47 -14.36
C GLU A 15 -3.93 -24.44 -15.16
N THR A 16 -2.59 -24.55 -15.17
CA THR A 16 -1.74 -23.65 -15.98
C THR A 16 -1.83 -23.87 -17.49
N SER A 17 -2.42 -24.98 -17.95
CA SER A 17 -2.45 -25.34 -19.39
C SER A 17 -3.77 -25.05 -20.09
N GLN A 18 -4.83 -24.60 -19.39
CA GLN A 18 -6.16 -24.40 -19.98
C GLN A 18 -6.56 -22.92 -20.21
N SER A 19 -5.71 -21.96 -19.87
CA SER A 19 -5.97 -20.52 -20.09
C SER A 19 -5.33 -19.98 -21.37
N SER A 20 -5.36 -20.72 -22.47
CA SER A 20 -5.02 -20.20 -23.80
C SER A 20 -5.68 -21.06 -24.87
N THR A 21 -6.78 -20.57 -25.46
CA THR A 21 -7.06 -20.51 -26.91
C THR A 21 -8.56 -20.27 -27.10
N GLU A 22 -8.90 -19.05 -27.51
CA GLU A 22 -10.21 -18.67 -28.03
C GLU A 22 -10.16 -18.67 -29.57
N GLN A 23 -11.29 -19.05 -30.17
CA GLN A 23 -11.85 -18.54 -31.45
C GLN A 23 -11.54 -19.24 -32.79
N GLN A 24 -12.66 -19.57 -33.46
CA GLN A 24 -12.83 -20.13 -34.80
C GLN A 24 -12.57 -19.07 -35.89
N PRO A 25 -12.22 -19.48 -37.14
CA PRO A 25 -12.00 -18.54 -38.23
C PRO A 25 -13.32 -18.17 -38.93
N SER A 26 -13.50 -16.90 -39.27
CA SER A 26 -14.44 -16.45 -40.29
C SER A 26 -13.75 -15.47 -41.23
N GLU A 27 -14.11 -15.63 -42.50
CA GLU A 27 -13.46 -15.20 -43.73
C GLU A 27 -13.24 -13.68 -43.95
N ASN A 28 -12.22 -13.41 -44.77
CA ASN A 28 -11.96 -12.25 -45.63
C ASN A 28 -11.49 -10.95 -44.95
N VAL A 29 -10.28 -10.48 -45.26
CA VAL A 29 -9.95 -9.60 -46.40
C VAL A 29 -8.42 -9.53 -46.54
N ASP A 30 -7.96 -9.74 -47.76
CA ASP A 30 -6.59 -9.59 -48.24
C ASP A 30 -6.11 -8.14 -48.04
N MET A 31 -5.07 -7.93 -47.22
CA MET A 31 -4.36 -6.66 -47.10
C MET A 31 -2.87 -6.99 -47.09
N GLU A 32 -2.20 -6.41 -48.09
CA GLU A 32 -0.85 -6.73 -48.51
C GLU A 32 0.19 -6.57 -47.40
N ASP A 33 1.13 -7.48 -47.49
CA ASP A 33 2.35 -7.67 -46.73
C ASP A 33 3.19 -6.39 -46.66
N HIS A 34 3.05 -5.64 -45.58
CA HIS A 34 4.08 -4.72 -45.12
C HIS A 34 3.91 -4.47 -43.61
N ASP A 35 5.00 -4.74 -42.88
CA ASP A 35 5.33 -4.22 -41.55
C ASP A 35 5.18 -5.16 -40.33
N GLU A 36 5.60 -6.42 -40.44
CA GLU A 36 5.81 -7.30 -39.28
C GLU A 36 6.90 -6.77 -38.31
N GLU A 37 7.85 -5.98 -38.84
CA GLU A 37 8.95 -5.37 -38.09
C GLU A 37 8.53 -4.13 -37.29
N THR A 38 7.50 -3.38 -37.74
CA THR A 38 7.01 -2.19 -37.00
C THR A 38 6.04 -2.56 -35.87
N LEU A 39 5.28 -3.65 -36.02
CA LEU A 39 4.40 -4.16 -34.96
C LEU A 39 5.20 -4.74 -33.79
N SER A 40 6.31 -5.41 -34.08
CA SER A 40 7.20 -5.98 -33.07
C SER A 40 7.85 -4.91 -32.17
N ALA A 41 8.10 -3.71 -32.70
CA ALA A 41 8.63 -2.57 -31.95
C ALA A 41 7.60 -1.92 -31.01
N LEU A 42 6.31 -2.00 -31.32
CA LEU A 42 5.21 -1.46 -30.50
C LEU A 42 4.90 -2.31 -29.26
N HIS A 43 5.32 -3.59 -29.24
CA HIS A 43 5.13 -4.49 -28.11
C HIS A 43 6.24 -4.45 -27.05
N SER A 44 7.26 -3.58 -27.21
CA SER A 44 8.24 -3.31 -26.14
C SER A 44 7.70 -2.36 -25.05
N LEU A 45 6.38 -2.25 -24.90
CA LEU A 45 5.78 -1.69 -23.70
C LEU A 45 6.24 -2.52 -22.51
N ARG A 46 7.29 -2.04 -21.84
CA ARG A 46 7.84 -2.59 -20.61
C ARG A 46 6.67 -2.88 -19.68
N VAL A 47 6.28 -4.15 -19.58
CA VAL A 47 5.21 -4.60 -18.72
C VAL A 47 5.54 -4.05 -17.34
N ARG A 48 4.63 -3.24 -16.79
CA ARG A 48 4.83 -2.66 -15.45
C ARG A 48 5.09 -3.84 -14.51
N PRO A 49 6.19 -3.85 -13.76
CA PRO A 49 6.47 -4.96 -12.85
C PRO A 49 5.26 -5.17 -11.93
N SER A 50 4.70 -6.38 -11.93
CA SER A 50 3.63 -6.73 -11.02
C SER A 50 4.22 -6.97 -9.64
N TYR A 51 4.01 -6.02 -8.73
CA TYR A 51 4.38 -6.17 -7.33
C TYR A 51 3.22 -6.80 -6.55
N THR A 52 2.95 -8.09 -6.81
CA THR A 52 2.00 -8.89 -6.02
C THR A 52 2.74 -9.52 -4.85
N TRP A 53 3.08 -8.73 -3.84
CA TRP A 53 3.62 -9.26 -2.61
C TRP A 53 2.49 -9.47 -1.60
N SER A 54 2.51 -10.61 -0.90
CA SER A 54 1.66 -10.87 0.26
C SER A 54 2.48 -10.66 1.53
N PRO A 55 1.94 -9.95 2.54
CA PRO A 55 2.66 -9.76 3.79
C PRO A 55 2.80 -11.08 4.54
N SER A 56 3.93 -11.27 5.21
CA SER A 56 4.08 -12.39 6.14
C SER A 56 3.15 -12.18 7.35
N PRO A 57 2.67 -13.26 8.02
CA PRO A 57 1.78 -13.13 9.17
C PRO A 57 2.35 -12.23 10.28
N PHE A 58 3.65 -12.36 10.53
CA PHE A 58 4.40 -11.53 11.46
C PHE A 58 4.32 -10.03 11.12
N LEU A 59 4.54 -9.68 9.85
CA LEU A 59 4.51 -8.28 9.41
C LEU A 59 3.08 -7.73 9.43
N SER A 60 2.10 -8.55 9.04
CA SER A 60 0.68 -8.18 9.09
C SER A 60 0.23 -7.85 10.51
N GLU A 61 0.66 -8.65 11.48
CA GLU A 61 0.33 -8.46 12.89
C GLU A 61 0.98 -7.20 13.47
N ILE A 62 2.28 -6.99 13.23
CA ILE A 62 3.00 -5.84 13.78
C ILE A 62 2.50 -4.52 13.20
N LEU A 63 2.38 -4.43 11.88
CA LEU A 63 1.96 -3.20 11.20
C LEU A 63 0.43 -3.06 11.13
N GLN A 64 -0.32 -4.06 11.59
CA GLN A 64 -1.78 -4.06 11.54
C GLN A 64 -2.30 -3.79 10.12
N LEU A 65 -1.75 -4.50 9.13
CA LEU A 65 -2.06 -4.29 7.71
C LEU A 65 -3.53 -4.60 7.40
N ASP A 66 -4.13 -5.53 8.15
CA ASP A 66 -5.54 -5.92 8.03
C ASP A 66 -6.51 -4.89 8.63
N SER A 67 -6.00 -3.86 9.31
CA SER A 67 -6.86 -2.80 9.88
C SER A 67 -7.41 -1.89 8.80
N SER A 68 -8.71 -1.64 8.85
CA SER A 68 -9.38 -0.76 7.89
C SER A 68 -8.98 0.70 8.10
N MET A 69 -8.65 1.37 7.00
CA MET A 69 -8.12 2.75 6.99
C MET A 69 -9.17 3.85 7.22
N PHE A 70 -10.47 3.51 7.15
CA PHE A 70 -11.57 4.49 7.13
C PHE A 70 -12.56 4.39 8.32
N PRO A 71 -12.72 3.25 9.01
CA PRO A 71 -13.47 3.13 10.25
C PRO A 71 -12.57 2.69 11.44
N THR A 72 -11.41 3.32 11.62
CA THR A 72 -10.47 2.95 12.69
C THR A 72 -10.90 3.56 14.03
N LYS A 73 -10.66 2.84 15.14
CA LYS A 73 -10.87 3.36 16.49
C LYS A 73 -9.97 4.59 16.68
N MET A 74 -10.58 5.74 16.98
CA MET A 74 -9.83 6.98 17.20
C MET A 74 -8.91 6.86 18.42
N LEU A 75 -7.61 7.13 18.25
CA LEU A 75 -6.66 7.31 19.35
C LEU A 75 -7.12 8.48 20.23
N THR A 76 -7.07 8.31 21.55
CA THR A 76 -7.30 9.44 22.46
C THR A 76 -6.11 10.41 22.41
N ASP A 77 -6.31 11.66 22.84
CA ASP A 77 -5.25 12.67 22.87
C ASP A 77 -4.09 12.24 23.79
N GLU A 78 -4.37 11.51 24.87
CA GLU A 78 -3.35 10.97 25.76
C GLU A 78 -2.54 9.86 25.11
N GLU A 79 -3.19 8.94 24.38
CA GLU A 79 -2.49 7.88 23.63
C GLU A 79 -1.61 8.48 22.53
N ARG A 80 -2.15 9.46 21.79
CA ARG A 80 -1.41 10.21 20.76
C ARG A 80 -0.19 10.91 21.35
N LYS A 81 -0.38 11.63 22.46
CA LYS A 81 0.72 12.31 23.17
C LYS A 81 1.78 11.33 23.64
N LYS A 82 1.37 10.19 24.22
CA LYS A 82 2.28 9.16 24.70
C LYS A 82 3.16 8.59 23.57
N ILE A 83 2.58 8.36 22.38
CA ILE A 83 3.33 7.93 21.21
C ILE A 83 4.36 9.00 20.81
N ILE A 84 3.96 10.28 20.74
CA ILE A 84 4.85 11.38 20.34
C ILE A 84 6.00 11.54 21.34
N ASP A 85 5.71 11.57 22.64
CA ASP A 85 6.69 11.78 23.71
C ASP A 85 7.72 10.64 23.83
N GLN A 86 7.46 9.47 23.21
CA GLN A 86 8.39 8.34 23.19
C GLN A 86 9.61 8.58 22.28
N TYR A 87 9.52 9.52 21.33
CA TYR A 87 10.58 9.79 20.37
C TYR A 87 11.44 10.98 20.81
N PRO A 88 12.78 10.89 20.75
CA PRO A 88 13.64 12.00 21.11
C PRO A 88 13.48 13.14 20.11
N ASN A 89 13.53 14.37 20.62
CA ASN A 89 13.55 15.56 19.77
C ASN A 89 14.83 15.61 18.95
N ILE A 90 14.71 16.06 17.70
CA ILE A 90 15.86 16.35 16.83
C ILE A 90 16.29 17.79 17.09
N ASP A 91 17.57 17.99 17.42
CA ASP A 91 18.11 19.32 17.66
C ASP A 91 17.92 20.22 16.43
N ASN A 92 17.49 21.46 16.68
CA ASN A 92 17.19 22.49 15.67
C ASN A 92 16.00 22.20 14.75
N LEU A 93 15.14 21.21 15.06
CA LEU A 93 13.92 20.95 14.31
C LEU A 93 12.68 21.46 15.05
N HIS A 94 12.06 22.51 14.51
CA HIS A 94 10.81 23.05 15.05
C HIS A 94 9.60 22.33 14.46
N TYR A 95 9.07 21.34 15.19
CA TYR A 95 7.87 20.59 14.83
C TYR A 95 6.54 21.33 15.04
N GLN A 96 6.51 22.67 15.00
CA GLN A 96 5.27 23.40 15.26
C GLN A 96 4.32 23.30 14.05
N PRO A 97 3.10 22.76 14.22
CA PRO A 97 2.11 22.81 13.16
C PRO A 97 1.75 24.28 12.87
N PRO A 98 1.51 24.66 11.62
CA PRO A 98 1.14 26.02 11.30
C PRO A 98 -0.19 26.39 11.97
N ASP A 99 -0.25 27.57 12.60
CA ASP A 99 -1.45 28.12 13.27
C ASP A 99 -2.65 28.31 12.35
N THR A 100 -2.47 28.13 11.04
CA THR A 100 -3.50 28.28 10.01
C THR A 100 -4.65 27.30 10.19
N ILE A 101 -4.40 26.05 10.58
CA ILE A 101 -5.45 25.03 10.70
C ILE A 101 -6.37 25.29 11.91
N PRO A 102 -5.87 25.51 13.15
CA PRO A 102 -6.71 25.87 14.29
C PRO A 102 -7.47 27.19 14.05
N THR A 103 -6.83 28.15 13.38
CA THR A 103 -7.44 29.45 13.09
C THR A 103 -8.56 29.34 12.06
N ALA A 104 -8.39 28.52 11.01
CA ALA A 104 -9.42 28.26 10.02
C ALA A 104 -10.62 27.53 10.63
N ALA A 105 -10.38 26.50 11.44
CA ALA A 105 -11.43 25.75 12.14
C ALA A 105 -12.31 26.65 13.03
N ARG A 106 -11.70 27.59 13.76
CA ARG A 106 -12.43 28.57 14.60
C ARG A 106 -13.26 29.57 13.80
N LYS A 107 -12.93 29.80 12.53
CA LYS A 107 -13.60 30.77 11.65
C LYS A 107 -14.66 30.13 10.74
N MET A 108 -14.69 28.80 10.63
CA MET A 108 -15.65 28.09 9.77
C MET A 108 -17.01 27.92 10.45
N ASN A 109 -18.08 28.15 9.69
CA ASN A 109 -19.44 27.87 10.15
C ASN A 109 -19.81 26.38 9.97
N LYS A 110 -20.91 25.92 10.58
CA LYS A 110 -21.34 24.51 10.54
C LYS A 110 -21.59 23.98 9.13
N TYR A 111 -22.07 24.83 8.22
CA TYR A 111 -22.34 24.45 6.83
C TYR A 111 -21.03 24.28 6.03
N GLN A 112 -20.10 25.23 6.18
CA GLN A 112 -18.77 25.17 5.59
C GLN A 112 -17.99 23.96 6.11
N THR A 113 -18.07 23.67 7.41
CA THR A 113 -17.44 22.48 8.01
C THR A 113 -18.00 21.19 7.44
N LYS A 114 -19.32 21.12 7.16
CA LYS A 114 -19.96 19.93 6.58
C LYS A 114 -19.70 19.77 5.08
N GLN A 115 -19.54 20.87 4.35
CA GLN A 115 -19.17 20.85 2.93
C GLN A 115 -17.67 20.69 2.71
N ASP A 116 -16.87 20.83 3.77
CA ASP A 116 -15.44 20.67 3.69
C ASP A 116 -15.07 19.19 3.49
N MET A 117 -15.01 18.81 2.22
CA MET A 117 -14.48 17.52 1.79
C MET A 117 -12.96 17.44 1.98
N SER A 118 -12.31 18.47 2.53
CA SER A 118 -10.87 18.45 2.85
C SER A 118 -10.52 17.21 3.66
N PHE A 119 -11.36 16.78 4.61
CA PHE A 119 -11.10 15.60 5.41
C PHE A 119 -11.10 14.31 4.58
N LYS A 120 -12.07 14.13 3.66
CA LYS A 120 -12.08 12.97 2.75
C LYS A 120 -10.91 13.01 1.78
N ARG A 121 -10.56 14.19 1.28
CA ARG A 121 -9.40 14.40 0.42
C ARG A 121 -8.10 14.12 1.17
N LEU A 122 -8.01 14.53 2.43
CA LEU A 122 -6.87 14.30 3.30
C LEU A 122 -6.73 12.81 3.61
N LEU A 123 -7.82 12.12 3.96
CA LEU A 123 -7.83 10.66 4.13
C LEU A 123 -7.43 9.93 2.84
N TYR A 124 -7.90 10.38 1.68
CA TYR A 124 -7.48 9.80 0.40
C TYR A 124 -5.98 10.02 0.15
N LEU A 125 -5.45 11.22 0.42
CA LEU A 125 -4.02 11.51 0.29
C LEU A 125 -3.18 10.69 1.28
N LEU A 126 -3.61 10.60 2.55
CA LEU A 126 -3.00 9.77 3.59
C LEU A 126 -3.01 8.30 3.19
N SER A 127 -4.08 7.82 2.54
CA SER A 127 -4.15 6.44 2.04
C SER A 127 -3.04 6.10 1.04
N GLY A 128 -2.56 7.10 0.29
CA GLY A 128 -1.43 6.95 -0.62
C GLY A 128 -0.08 6.75 0.07
N ILE A 129 0.05 7.19 1.33
CA ILE A 129 1.31 7.11 2.10
C ILE A 129 1.50 5.72 2.74
N PHE A 130 0.40 5.01 3.05
CA PHE A 130 0.51 3.68 3.66
C PHE A 130 1.24 2.67 2.78
N ARG A 131 1.01 2.67 1.46
CA ARG A 131 1.70 1.71 0.57
C ARG A 131 3.23 1.82 0.62
N PRO A 132 3.84 3.02 0.46
CA PRO A 132 5.28 3.19 0.69
C PRO A 132 5.74 2.78 2.10
N LEU A 133 4.97 3.07 3.14
CA LEU A 133 5.31 2.68 4.52
C LEU A 133 5.28 1.16 4.72
N ASP A 134 4.29 0.49 4.16
CA ASP A 134 4.13 -0.96 4.25
C ASP A 134 5.27 -1.67 3.48
N VAL A 135 5.65 -1.15 2.30
CA VAL A 135 6.83 -1.63 1.54
C VAL A 135 8.13 -1.39 2.32
N LEU A 136 8.28 -0.23 2.96
CA LEU A 136 9.44 0.05 3.82
C LEU A 136 9.52 -0.95 4.98
N GLY A 137 8.38 -1.28 5.59
CA GLY A 137 8.30 -2.33 6.61
C GLY A 137 8.73 -3.70 6.10
N LEU A 138 8.32 -4.06 4.87
CA LEU A 138 8.78 -5.28 4.21
C LEU A 138 10.30 -5.28 4.02
N GLU A 139 10.87 -4.20 3.47
CA GLU A 139 12.31 -4.15 3.22
C GLU A 139 13.13 -4.22 4.53
N ILE A 140 12.71 -3.51 5.57
CA ILE A 140 13.32 -3.59 6.91
C ILE A 140 13.23 -5.01 7.46
N SER A 141 12.11 -5.71 7.26
CA SER A 141 11.94 -7.08 7.74
C SER A 141 12.87 -8.10 7.07
N ARG A 142 13.40 -7.78 5.89
CA ARG A 142 14.37 -8.62 5.17
C ARG A 142 15.80 -8.46 5.69
N GLU A 143 16.10 -7.42 6.45
CA GLU A 143 17.43 -7.19 7.02
C GLU A 143 17.72 -8.10 8.23
N VAL A 144 17.97 -9.39 7.98
CA VAL A 144 18.18 -10.40 9.05
C VAL A 144 19.36 -10.07 9.98
N ASN A 145 20.33 -9.29 9.49
CA ASN A 145 21.56 -8.97 10.24
C ASN A 145 21.45 -7.74 11.15
N ASN A 146 20.30 -7.05 11.15
CA ASN A 146 20.14 -5.80 11.87
C ASN A 146 19.40 -6.02 13.20
N PRO A 147 20.04 -5.79 14.37
CA PRO A 147 19.40 -6.01 15.66
C PRO A 147 18.26 -5.03 15.95
N ASN A 148 18.15 -3.93 15.18
CA ASN A 148 17.16 -2.88 15.38
C ASN A 148 15.89 -3.06 14.56
N VAL A 149 15.77 -4.13 13.74
CA VAL A 149 14.61 -4.38 12.87
C VAL A 149 13.30 -4.26 13.64
N GLN A 150 13.20 -4.91 14.80
CA GLN A 150 12.02 -4.85 15.66
C GLN A 150 11.69 -3.41 16.05
N ARG A 151 12.69 -2.65 16.50
CA ARG A 151 12.51 -1.25 16.90
C ARG A 151 11.98 -0.42 15.73
N TYR A 152 12.54 -0.58 14.53
CA TYR A 152 12.11 0.16 13.35
C TYR A 152 10.69 -0.20 12.90
N LEU A 153 10.32 -1.48 12.98
CA LEU A 153 8.95 -1.91 12.69
C LEU A 153 7.95 -1.33 13.71
N TYR A 154 8.32 -1.21 14.99
CA TYR A 154 7.50 -0.50 15.98
C TYR A 154 7.36 1.00 15.65
N MET A 155 8.42 1.66 15.19
CA MET A 155 8.31 3.06 14.74
C MET A 155 7.35 3.20 13.56
N LEU A 156 7.40 2.29 12.59
CA LEU A 156 6.48 2.28 11.46
C LEU A 156 5.03 2.02 11.89
N LYS A 157 4.82 1.13 12.85
CA LYS A 157 3.51 0.89 13.46
C LYS A 157 2.96 2.18 14.11
N ASP A 158 3.78 2.89 14.87
CA ASP A 158 3.37 4.13 15.53
C ASP A 158 3.06 5.24 14.52
N CYS A 159 3.90 5.39 13.48
CA CYS A 159 3.62 6.29 12.36
C CYS A 159 2.27 5.97 11.70
N ARG A 160 2.01 4.68 11.42
CA ARG A 160 0.76 4.22 10.83
C ARG A 160 -0.42 4.52 11.74
N ALA A 161 -0.29 4.29 13.05
CA ALA A 161 -1.32 4.61 14.04
C ALA A 161 -1.62 6.11 14.08
N LEU A 162 -0.62 6.98 14.07
CA LEU A 162 -0.81 8.43 14.04
C LEU A 162 -1.50 8.91 12.75
N LEU A 163 -1.12 8.36 11.59
CA LEU A 163 -1.70 8.73 10.28
C LEU A 163 -3.14 8.23 10.08
N LEU A 164 -3.50 7.12 10.72
CA LEU A 164 -4.88 6.62 10.71
C LEU A 164 -5.82 7.45 11.61
N ASN A 165 -5.25 8.30 12.47
CA ASN A 165 -5.98 9.02 13.51
C ASN A 165 -5.78 10.55 13.42
N VAL A 166 -5.73 11.08 12.19
CA VAL A 166 -5.61 12.53 11.92
C VAL A 166 -6.88 13.28 12.26
#